data_AF-A0A925IZ15-F1
#
_entry.id   AF-A0A925IZ15-F1
#
_cell.length_a   1.000
_cell.length_b   1.000
_cell.length_c   1.000
_cell.angle_alpha   90.00
_cell.angle_beta   90.00
_cell.angle_gamma   90.00
#
_symmetry.space_group_name_H-M   'P 1'
#
loop_
_entity.id
_entity.type
_entity.pdbx_description
1 polymer ?
#
loop_
_entity_poly.entity_id
_entity_poly.type
_entity_poly.pdbx_seq_one_letter_code
_entity_poly.pdbx_strand_id
1 'polypeptide(L)' 'TYTRRFHDAFEEVAKEENVTLLPFLLNGVAGVGKLNQRDGIHPNPEGAKLVAKNVWEGVLPLVQGYR' A
#
# COMPACT_ATOMS: atom_id res chain seq x y z
N THR A 1 -13.53 12.82 -8.50
CA THR A 1 -13.96 11.54 -9.10
C THR A 1 -14.25 10.56 -7.98
N TYR A 2 -14.90 9.43 -8.28
CA TYR A 2 -15.06 8.34 -7.30
C TYR A 2 -13.72 7.91 -6.71
N THR A 3 -12.71 7.65 -7.55
CA THR A 3 -11.37 7.19 -7.11
C THR A 3 -10.68 8.15 -6.15
N ARG A 4 -10.74 9.47 -6.40
CA ARG A 4 -10.17 10.46 -5.46
C ARG A 4 -10.90 10.41 -4.12
N ARG A 5 -12.23 10.46 -4.12
CA ARG A 5 -13.03 10.40 -2.87
C ARG A 5 -12.80 9.12 -2.09
N PHE A 6 -12.60 8.00 -2.78
CA PHE A 6 -12.26 6.73 -2.14
C PHE A 6 -10.89 6.78 -1.45
N HIS A 7 -9.87 7.36 -2.10
CA HIS A 7 -8.55 7.55 -1.49
C HIS A 7 -8.63 8.49 -0.28
N ASP A 8 -9.30 9.64 -0.44
CA ASP A 8 -9.44 10.66 0.60
C ASP A 8 -10.10 10.09 1.88
N ALA A 9 -11.04 9.14 1.75
CA ALA A 9 -11.68 8.50 2.90
C ALA A 9 -10.70 7.74 3.82
N PHE A 10 -9.65 7.10 3.28
CA PHE A 10 -8.64 6.44 4.11
C PHE A 10 -7.73 7.45 4.82
N GLU A 11 -7.43 8.59 4.17
CA GLU A 11 -6.71 9.67 4.82
C GLU A 11 -7.50 10.31 5.96
N GLU A 12 -8.80 10.49 5.78
CA GLU A 12 -9.71 11.02 6.80
C GLU A 12 -9.73 10.11 8.03
N VAL A 13 -10.02 8.81 7.84
CA VAL A 13 -10.04 7.83 8.94
C VAL A 13 -8.69 7.74 9.65
N ALA A 14 -7.57 7.76 8.91
CA ALA A 14 -6.25 7.70 9.53
C ALA A 14 -5.96 8.90 10.44
N LYS A 15 -6.42 10.09 10.05
CA LYS A 15 -6.31 11.31 10.86
C LYS A 15 -7.23 11.26 12.08
N GLU A 16 -8.48 10.85 11.90
CA GLU A 16 -9.48 10.76 12.98
C GLU A 16 -9.06 9.76 14.07
N GLU A 17 -8.55 8.59 13.66
CA GLU A 17 -8.14 7.52 14.57
C GLU A 17 -6.68 7.67 15.06
N ASN A 18 -5.97 8.71 14.61
CA ASN A 18 -4.55 8.93 14.90
C ASN A 18 -3.67 7.70 14.63
N VAL A 19 -3.88 7.04 13.48
CA VAL A 19 -3.16 5.85 13.06
C VAL A 19 -2.28 6.14 11.85
N THR A 20 -1.18 5.40 11.72
CA THR A 20 -0.29 5.52 10.56
C THR A 20 -0.98 4.98 9.31
N LEU A 21 -0.90 5.73 8.22
CA LEU A 21 -1.43 5.34 6.92
C LEU A 21 -0.31 4.95 5.96
N LEU A 22 -0.44 3.78 5.32
CA LEU A 22 0.30 3.45 4.10
C LEU A 22 -0.50 3.98 2.89
N PRO A 23 -0.08 5.06 2.22
CA PRO A 23 -0.93 5.75 1.24
C PRO A 23 -1.35 4.88 0.05
N PHE A 24 -0.45 3.98 -0.39
CA PHE A 24 -0.78 3.05 -1.46
C PHE A 24 0.01 1.74 -1.36
N LEU A 25 -0.69 0.65 -1.03
CA LEU A 25 -0.12 -0.68 -0.86
C LEU A 25 0.60 -1.19 -2.13
N LEU A 26 0.00 -0.94 -3.30
CA LEU A 26 0.49 -1.43 -4.59
C LEU A 26 1.39 -0.42 -5.31
N ASN A 27 2.01 0.51 -4.58
CA ASN A 27 2.92 1.48 -5.17
C ASN A 27 4.05 0.78 -5.96
N GLY A 28 4.23 1.19 -7.22
CA GLY A 28 5.18 0.57 -8.14
C GLY A 28 4.79 -0.82 -8.68
N VAL A 29 3.63 -1.36 -8.30
CA VAL A 29 3.16 -2.71 -8.70
C VAL A 29 1.89 -2.63 -9.54
N ALA A 30 0.90 -1.82 -9.16
CA ALA A 30 -0.40 -1.79 -9.83
C ALA A 30 -0.29 -1.47 -11.33
N GLY A 31 -0.85 -2.34 -12.17
CA GLY A 31 -0.89 -2.18 -13.63
C GLY A 31 0.46 -2.39 -14.34
N VAL A 32 1.51 -2.77 -13.61
CA VAL A 32 2.82 -3.06 -14.20
C VAL A 32 2.81 -4.49 -14.69
N GLY A 33 2.62 -4.70 -16.00
CA GLY A 33 2.41 -6.04 -16.58
C GLY A 33 3.43 -7.12 -16.19
N LYS A 34 4.69 -6.75 -15.96
CA LYS A 34 5.74 -7.69 -15.49
C LYS A 34 5.62 -8.09 -14.01
N LEU A 35 4.86 -7.33 -13.20
CA LEU A 35 4.64 -7.54 -11.77
C LEU A 35 3.22 -8.03 -11.45
N ASN A 36 2.33 -8.08 -12.46
CA ASN A 36 0.96 -8.55 -12.32
C ASN A 36 0.77 -9.95 -12.93
N GLN A 37 -0.32 -10.59 -12.55
CA GLN A 37 -0.87 -11.78 -13.20
C GLN A 37 -1.49 -11.39 -14.56
N ARG A 38 -1.94 -12.38 -15.33
CA ARG A 38 -2.54 -12.16 -16.66
C ARG A 38 -3.76 -11.24 -16.65
N ASP A 39 -4.44 -11.11 -15.50
CA ASP A 39 -5.58 -10.22 -15.31
C ASP A 39 -5.22 -8.74 -15.18
N GLY A 40 -3.93 -8.40 -15.01
CA GLY A 40 -3.46 -7.02 -14.87
C GLY A 40 -3.81 -6.35 -13.54
N ILE A 41 -4.45 -7.04 -12.60
CA ILE A 41 -4.91 -6.48 -11.32
C ILE A 41 -4.23 -7.13 -10.11
N HIS A 42 -3.94 -8.42 -10.14
CA HIS A 42 -3.31 -9.11 -9.02
C HIS A 42 -1.79 -9.14 -9.18
N PRO A 43 -1.00 -8.90 -8.13
CA PRO A 43 0.45 -9.11 -8.18
C PRO A 43 0.79 -10.58 -8.47
N ASN A 44 1.85 -10.79 -9.23
CA ASN A 44 2.52 -12.09 -9.35
C ASN A 44 3.55 -12.26 -8.20
N PRO A 45 4.31 -13.37 -8.11
CA PRO A 45 5.25 -13.57 -7.01
C PRO A 45 6.31 -12.46 -6.84
N GLU A 46 6.80 -11.86 -7.93
CA GLU A 46 7.74 -10.75 -7.86
C GLU A 46 7.05 -9.44 -7.45
N GLY A 47 5.84 -9.19 -7.95
CA GLY A 47 5.00 -8.08 -7.49
C GLY A 47 4.70 -8.18 -5.99
N ALA A 48 4.38 -9.38 -5.49
CA ALA A 48 4.08 -9.60 -4.08
C ALA A 48 5.27 -9.31 -3.15
N LYS A 49 6.51 -9.59 -3.58
CA LYS A 49 7.73 -9.20 -2.83
C LYS A 49 7.84 -7.68 -2.68
N LEU A 50 7.52 -6.92 -3.73
CA LEU A 50 7.52 -5.46 -3.67
C LEU A 50 6.38 -4.92 -2.79
N VAL A 51 5.19 -5.53 -2.86
CA VAL A 51 4.10 -5.20 -1.93
C VAL A 51 4.52 -5.41 -0.48
N ALA A 52 5.17 -6.54 -0.18
CA ALA A 52 5.68 -6.82 1.17
C ALA A 52 6.73 -5.78 1.61
N LYS A 53 7.59 -5.34 0.70
CA LYS A 53 8.54 -4.25 0.96
C LYS A 53 7.83 -2.93 1.29
N ASN A 54 6.80 -2.55 0.53
CA ASN A 54 6.01 -1.34 0.80
C ASN A 54 5.37 -1.38 2.20
N VAL A 55 4.82 -2.53 2.60
CA VAL A 55 4.28 -2.74 3.94
C VAL A 55 5.38 -2.60 5.00
N TRP A 56 6.52 -3.25 4.78
CA TRP A 56 7.64 -3.20 5.72
C TRP A 56 8.17 -1.79 5.92
N GLU A 57 8.29 -0.99 4.86
CA GLU A 57 8.72 0.41 4.95
C GLU A 57 7.75 1.27 5.81
N GLY A 58 6.46 0.98 5.78
CA GLY A 58 5.46 1.64 6.63
C GLY A 58 5.48 1.15 8.09
N VAL A 59 5.73 -0.14 8.32
CA VAL A 59 5.73 -0.77 9.65
C VAL A 59 7.04 -0.53 10.41
N LEU A 60 8.18 -0.48 9.70
CA LEU A 60 9.50 -0.39 10.31
C LEU A 60 9.66 0.77 11.30
N PRO A 61 9.24 2.02 11.01
CA PRO A 61 9.33 3.13 11.96
C PRO A 61 8.50 2.91 13.23
N LEU A 62 7.39 2.17 13.11
CA LEU A 62 6.52 1.87 14.25
C LEU A 62 7.19 0.87 15.19
N VAL A 63 7.82 -0.16 14.64
CA VAL A 63 8.44 -1.23 15.45
C VAL A 63 9.82 -0.85 16.02
N GLN A 64 10.51 0.13 15.42
CA GLN A 64 11.83 0.59 15.91
C GLN A 64 11.75 1.33 17.26
N GLY A 65 10.60 1.88 17.62
CA GLY A 65 10.36 2.55 18.90
C GLY A 65 10.14 1.61 20.10
N TYR A 66 10.02 0.30 19.89
CA TYR A 66 9.75 -0.70 20.95
C TYR A 66 11.01 -1.26 21.63
N ARG A 67 12.05 -0.44 21.79
CA ARG A 67 13.26 -0.85 22.53
C ARG A 67 13.13 -0.58 24.03
#